data_AF-A0A0B7GUY5-F1
#
_entry.id   AF-A0A0B7GUY5-F1
#
_cell.length_a   1.000
_cell.length_b   1.000
_cell.length_c   1.000
_cell.angle_alpha   90.00
_cell.angle_beta   90.00
_cell.angle_gamma   90.00
#
_symmetry.space_group_name_H-M   'P 1'
#
loop_
_entity.id
_entity.type
_entity.pdbx_description
1 polymer ?
#
loop_
_entity_poly.entity_id
_entity_poly.type
_entity_poly.pdbx_seq_one_letter_code
_entity_poly.pdbx_strand_id
1 'polypeptide(L)'
;MMKYFKNNMTLEEVKAIYKKEALRVHPDVGGSTEQMQQLNNEFDIAFAVAKRYAPVEVKETAKEFTSDFYAQRGWTGKRYTSGLRNKDITAIIRDYVKYVHPTYKFSVSTTDSRIDIALMEHPIEFTNRELVEGYVKSLSPDERCFVPSLNDKLRRCQLTKKQREEFIEWTIQTSGRCELGFGALHKGLCPYINPVIWTVIEDVFNFANSYNFDYSDVMSDYFNTNFYLSMEVGKSEKPAKFVERTARIAPTKEAKGAKRLTA
;
A
#
# COMPACT_ATOMS: atom_id res chain seq x y z
N MET A 1 32.07 16.98 2.74
CA MET A 1 31.31 17.65 3.82
C MET A 1 29.90 17.07 3.77
N MET A 2 29.32 16.67 4.90
CA MET A 2 27.96 16.11 4.94
C MET A 2 26.94 17.22 4.63
N LYS A 3 25.94 16.93 3.82
CA LYS A 3 24.92 17.88 3.37
C LYS A 3 23.82 18.09 4.41
N TYR A 4 23.41 17.04 5.11
CA TYR A 4 22.25 17.05 6.00
C TYR A 4 22.62 17.18 7.48
N PHE A 5 23.79 16.65 7.87
CA PHE A 5 24.22 16.59 9.27
C PHE A 5 25.42 17.50 9.54
N LYS A 6 25.45 18.10 10.72
CA LYS A 6 26.55 18.94 11.20
C LYS A 6 27.45 18.13 12.14
N ASN A 7 28.70 18.58 12.26
CA ASN A 7 29.62 18.04 13.27
C ASN A 7 29.08 18.33 14.68
N ASN A 8 29.39 17.44 15.64
CA ASN A 8 29.07 17.56 17.06
C ASN A 8 27.57 17.55 17.42
N MET A 9 26.73 16.91 16.61
CA MET A 9 25.34 16.67 16.96
C MET A 9 25.19 15.52 17.97
N THR A 10 24.19 15.65 18.84
CA THR A 10 23.73 14.57 19.72
C THR A 10 22.99 13.49 18.91
N LEU A 11 22.85 12.29 19.50
CA LEU A 11 22.18 11.18 18.83
C LEU A 11 20.70 11.50 18.54
N GLU A 12 20.05 12.18 19.48
CA GLU A 12 18.67 12.65 19.37
C GLU A 12 18.50 13.64 18.21
N GLU A 13 19.43 14.59 18.07
CA GLU A 13 19.40 15.56 16.97
C GLU A 13 19.64 14.88 15.61
N VAL A 14 20.57 13.92 15.54
CA VAL A 14 20.83 13.15 14.31
C VAL A 14 19.57 12.37 13.89
N LYS A 15 18.93 11.67 14.84
CA LYS A 15 17.65 10.98 14.59
C LYS A 15 16.54 11.92 14.15
N ALA A 16 16.42 13.09 14.78
CA ALA A 16 15.38 14.07 14.44
C ALA A 16 15.57 14.65 13.04
N ILE A 17 16.79 15.02 12.67
CA ILE A 17 17.11 15.49 11.31
C ILE A 17 16.81 14.40 10.29
N TYR A 18 17.20 13.15 10.57
CA TYR A 18 16.93 12.04 9.67
C TYR A 18 15.45 11.87 9.38
N LYS A 19 14.59 11.80 10.42
CA LYS A 19 13.14 11.66 10.23
C LYS A 19 12.56 12.80 9.39
N LYS A 20 13.00 14.04 9.66
CA LYS A 20 12.54 15.24 8.95
C LYS A 20 12.94 15.21 7.48
N GLU A 21 14.22 14.97 7.19
CA GLU A 21 14.74 14.98 5.83
C GLU A 21 14.26 13.77 5.03
N ALA A 22 14.13 12.59 5.65
CA ALA A 22 13.59 11.39 5.02
C ALA A 22 12.18 11.62 4.49
N LEU A 23 11.33 12.31 5.26
CA LEU A 23 9.98 12.69 4.82
C LEU A 23 9.96 13.73 3.69
N ARG A 24 11.05 14.49 3.50
CA ARG A 24 11.15 15.54 2.47
C ARG A 24 11.73 15.00 1.17
N VAL A 25 12.71 14.11 1.26
CA VAL A 25 13.45 13.59 0.11
C VAL A 25 12.95 12.22 -0.36
N HIS A 26 11.94 11.66 0.30
CA HIS A 26 11.34 10.40 -0.12
C HIS A 26 10.81 10.52 -1.56
N PRO A 27 11.12 9.56 -2.46
CA PRO A 27 10.62 9.56 -3.84
C PRO A 27 9.09 9.67 -3.94
N ASP A 28 8.36 9.00 -3.04
CA ASP A 28 6.89 9.03 -3.02
C ASP A 28 6.28 10.41 -2.68
N VAL A 29 7.09 11.37 -2.20
CA VAL A 29 6.65 12.76 -1.95
C VAL A 29 7.28 13.78 -2.92
N GLY A 30 7.92 13.32 -3.99
CA GLY A 30 8.56 14.18 -4.99
C GLY A 30 10.03 14.50 -4.73
N GLY A 31 10.68 13.82 -3.78
CA GLY A 31 12.14 13.81 -3.66
C GLY A 31 12.81 12.87 -4.68
N SER A 32 14.14 12.81 -4.67
CA SER A 32 14.88 11.90 -5.56
C SER A 32 15.56 10.75 -4.81
N THR A 33 15.72 9.63 -5.51
CA THR A 33 16.50 8.47 -5.10
C THR A 33 17.87 8.85 -4.55
N GLU A 34 18.57 9.72 -5.28
CA GLU A 34 19.92 10.18 -4.95
C GLU A 34 19.92 10.99 -3.66
N GLN A 35 18.88 11.78 -3.43
CA GLN A 35 18.74 12.57 -2.19
C GLN A 35 18.52 11.67 -0.97
N MET A 36 17.72 10.60 -1.12
CA MET A 36 17.47 9.64 -0.05
C MET A 36 18.68 8.76 0.24
N GLN A 37 19.39 8.30 -0.81
CA GLN A 37 20.67 7.59 -0.69
C GLN A 37 21.71 8.44 0.04
N GLN A 38 21.85 9.70 -0.38
CA GLN A 38 22.76 10.64 0.26
C GLN A 38 22.40 10.83 1.74
N LEU A 39 21.10 10.94 2.06
CA LEU A 39 20.64 11.08 3.45
C LEU A 39 20.96 9.84 4.29
N ASN A 40 20.70 8.62 3.79
CA ASN A 40 20.96 7.37 4.50
C ASN A 40 22.46 7.15 4.75
N ASN A 41 23.28 7.37 3.72
CA ASN A 41 24.74 7.25 3.84
C ASN A 41 25.31 8.25 4.85
N GLU A 42 24.82 9.49 4.83
CA GLU A 42 25.23 10.48 5.81
C GLU A 42 24.68 10.14 7.22
N PHE A 43 23.48 9.57 7.33
CA PHE A 43 22.92 9.17 8.61
C PHE A 43 23.73 8.08 9.30
N ASP A 44 24.19 7.05 8.58
CA ASP A 44 25.01 5.99 9.17
C ASP A 44 26.30 6.55 9.80
N ILE A 45 26.95 7.48 9.09
CA ILE A 45 28.16 8.16 9.56
C ILE A 45 27.83 9.06 10.77
N ALA A 46 26.81 9.90 10.67
CA ALA A 46 26.41 10.82 11.75
C ALA A 46 25.99 10.06 13.01
N PHE A 47 25.25 8.96 12.86
CA PHE A 47 24.80 8.12 13.95
C PHE A 47 25.98 7.44 14.64
N ALA A 48 26.92 6.88 13.89
CA ALA A 48 28.12 6.26 14.45
C ALA A 48 28.98 7.28 15.24
N VAL A 49 29.14 8.49 14.70
CA VAL A 49 29.85 9.59 15.37
C VAL A 49 29.13 10.02 16.65
N ALA A 50 27.83 10.32 16.57
CA ALA A 50 27.04 10.76 17.74
C ALA A 50 26.99 9.68 18.83
N LYS A 51 26.84 8.41 18.44
CA LYS A 51 26.87 7.25 19.35
C LYS A 51 28.20 7.13 20.09
N ARG A 52 29.33 7.43 19.44
CA ARG A 52 30.66 7.38 20.06
C ARG A 52 30.83 8.41 21.20
N TYR A 53 30.17 9.55 21.10
CA TYR A 53 30.25 10.64 22.07
C TYR A 53 29.04 10.70 23.02
N ALA A 54 28.16 9.70 22.99
CA ALA A 54 27.02 9.64 23.88
C ALA A 54 27.48 9.46 25.35
N PRO A 55 26.79 10.09 26.33
CA PRO A 55 27.16 10.00 27.75
C PRO A 55 26.90 8.61 28.35
N VAL A 56 26.12 7.78 27.67
CA VAL A 56 25.74 6.42 28.08
C VAL A 56 25.88 5.49 26.88
N GLU A 57 26.21 4.23 27.14
CA GLU A 57 26.26 3.20 26.11
C GLU A 57 24.88 3.03 25.43
N VAL A 58 24.83 3.25 24.13
CA VAL A 58 23.63 3.05 23.31
C VAL A 58 23.75 1.74 22.55
N LYS A 59 22.83 0.80 22.78
CA LYS A 59 22.84 -0.50 22.08
C LYS A 59 22.27 -0.42 20.66
N GLU A 60 21.26 0.43 20.46
CA GLU A 60 20.59 0.65 19.18
C GLU A 60 21.60 0.98 18.06
N THR A 61 21.33 0.45 16.87
CA THR A 61 22.10 0.68 15.64
C THR A 61 21.32 1.60 14.68
N ALA A 62 22.05 2.27 13.78
CA ALA A 62 21.44 3.09 12.73
C ALA A 62 20.44 2.27 11.91
N LYS A 63 20.80 1.02 11.57
CA LYS A 63 19.96 0.09 10.82
C LYS A 63 18.67 -0.28 11.55
N GLU A 64 18.73 -0.58 12.85
CA GLU A 64 17.52 -0.86 13.64
C GLU A 64 16.61 0.36 13.69
N PHE A 65 17.17 1.54 13.93
CA PHE A 65 16.40 2.78 13.99
C PHE A 65 15.71 3.12 12.66
N THR A 66 16.42 3.01 11.53
CA THR A 66 15.83 3.28 10.20
C THR A 66 14.82 2.22 9.82
N SER A 67 15.08 0.95 10.13
CA SER A 67 14.14 -0.16 9.90
C SER A 67 12.83 0.05 10.67
N ASP A 68 12.90 0.41 11.95
CA ASP A 68 11.72 0.71 12.76
C ASP A 68 10.97 1.94 12.24
N PHE A 69 11.70 2.99 11.85
CA PHE A 69 11.12 4.20 11.28
C PHE A 69 10.37 3.93 9.97
N TYR A 70 10.94 3.11 9.08
CA TYR A 70 10.31 2.69 7.83
C TYR A 70 9.14 1.74 8.07
N ALA A 71 9.27 0.81 9.02
CA ALA A 71 8.21 -0.12 9.37
C ALA A 71 6.95 0.59 9.84
N GLN A 72 7.10 1.65 10.65
CA GLN A 72 5.99 2.49 11.12
C GLN A 72 5.29 3.24 9.97
N ARG A 73 5.96 3.40 8.83
CA ARG A 73 5.45 4.10 7.65
C ARG A 73 4.97 3.15 6.55
N GLY A 74 5.03 1.83 6.77
CA GLY A 74 4.69 0.82 5.76
C GLY A 74 5.74 0.66 4.66
N TRP A 75 6.96 1.17 4.88
CA TRP A 75 8.06 1.20 3.91
C TRP A 75 8.99 -0.03 3.99
N THR A 76 8.53 -1.17 4.53
CA THR A 76 9.36 -2.38 4.77
C THR A 76 8.77 -3.68 4.19
N GLY A 77 9.58 -4.47 3.47
CA GLY A 77 9.25 -5.79 2.91
C GLY A 77 9.49 -6.96 3.90
N LYS A 78 8.87 -6.92 5.07
CA LYS A 78 9.17 -7.79 6.23
C LYS A 78 9.14 -9.32 5.99
N ARG A 79 8.54 -9.79 4.90
CA ARG A 79 8.37 -11.23 4.57
C ARG A 79 9.14 -11.66 3.33
N TYR A 80 10.00 -10.79 2.79
CA TYR A 80 10.85 -11.12 1.65
C TYR A 80 11.82 -12.26 2.01
N THR A 81 11.88 -13.27 1.15
CA THR A 81 12.90 -14.31 1.18
C THR A 81 13.32 -14.63 -0.26
N SER A 82 14.61 -14.60 -0.56
CA SER A 82 15.15 -14.75 -1.93
C SER A 82 14.82 -16.07 -2.63
N GLY A 83 14.35 -17.08 -1.91
CA GLY A 83 13.92 -18.38 -2.46
C GLY A 83 12.44 -18.49 -2.81
N LEU A 84 11.59 -17.53 -2.46
CA LEU A 84 10.16 -17.59 -2.75
C LEU A 84 9.87 -17.06 -4.15
N ARG A 85 9.31 -17.91 -5.02
CA ARG A 85 8.88 -17.50 -6.36
C ARG A 85 7.52 -16.82 -6.28
N ASN A 86 7.18 -16.00 -7.26
CA ASN A 86 5.88 -15.30 -7.33
C ASN A 86 4.67 -16.25 -7.29
N LYS A 87 4.82 -17.49 -7.77
CA LYS A 87 3.80 -18.56 -7.64
C LYS A 87 3.58 -19.00 -6.18
N ASP A 88 4.65 -19.08 -5.39
CA ASP A 88 4.60 -19.48 -3.99
C ASP A 88 3.98 -18.35 -3.16
N ILE A 89 4.38 -17.10 -3.41
CA ILE A 89 3.80 -15.88 -2.81
C ILE A 89 2.30 -15.78 -3.12
N THR A 90 1.91 -16.01 -4.39
CA THR A 90 0.52 -16.03 -4.82
C THR A 90 -0.31 -17.06 -4.06
N ALA A 91 0.22 -18.26 -3.80
CA ALA A 91 -0.46 -19.28 -3.01
C ALA A 91 -0.68 -18.81 -1.57
N ILE A 92 0.34 -18.21 -0.96
CA ILE A 92 0.27 -17.65 0.39
C ILE A 92 -0.80 -16.55 0.49
N ILE A 93 -0.84 -15.62 -0.48
CA ILE A 93 -1.86 -14.56 -0.53
C ILE A 93 -3.26 -15.17 -0.65
N ARG A 94 -3.46 -16.20 -1.49
CA ARG A 94 -4.75 -16.89 -1.63
C ARG A 94 -5.21 -17.53 -0.32
N ASP A 95 -4.30 -18.11 0.44
CA ASP A 95 -4.63 -18.72 1.73
C ASP A 95 -4.93 -17.66 2.79
N TYR A 96 -4.17 -16.55 2.80
CA TYR A 96 -4.40 -15.40 3.67
C TYR A 96 -5.80 -14.82 3.48
N VAL A 97 -6.19 -14.46 2.24
CA VAL A 97 -7.49 -13.84 1.99
C VAL A 97 -8.66 -14.77 2.34
N LYS A 98 -8.51 -16.09 2.14
CA LYS A 98 -9.54 -17.06 2.52
C LYS A 98 -9.68 -17.19 4.04
N TYR A 99 -8.58 -17.07 4.77
CA TYR A 99 -8.56 -17.23 6.22
C TYR A 99 -9.03 -15.95 6.92
N VAL A 100 -8.49 -14.80 6.53
CA VAL A 100 -8.73 -13.50 7.19
C VAL A 100 -10.03 -12.85 6.69
N HIS A 101 -10.34 -12.97 5.40
CA HIS A 101 -11.50 -12.34 4.76
C HIS A 101 -12.42 -13.36 4.08
N PRO A 102 -12.93 -14.39 4.79
CA PRO A 102 -13.65 -15.52 4.20
C PRO A 102 -14.98 -15.15 3.52
N THR A 103 -15.52 -13.98 3.84
CA THR A 103 -16.75 -13.42 3.24
C THR A 103 -16.47 -12.62 1.96
N TYR A 104 -15.20 -12.33 1.66
CA TYR A 104 -14.76 -11.67 0.43
C TYR A 104 -14.18 -12.72 -0.53
N LYS A 105 -14.21 -12.42 -1.82
CA LYS A 105 -13.55 -13.26 -2.83
C LYS A 105 -12.55 -12.43 -3.62
N PHE A 106 -11.30 -12.88 -3.61
CA PHE A 106 -10.25 -12.31 -4.42
C PHE A 106 -9.83 -13.27 -5.53
N SER A 107 -9.57 -12.72 -6.72
CA SER A 107 -8.76 -13.37 -7.74
C SER A 107 -7.32 -12.95 -7.51
N VAL A 108 -6.44 -13.91 -7.23
CA VAL A 108 -4.99 -13.68 -7.12
C VAL A 108 -4.30 -14.46 -8.24
N SER A 109 -3.50 -13.81 -9.06
CA SER A 109 -2.76 -14.41 -10.17
C SER A 109 -1.35 -13.84 -10.28
N THR A 110 -0.47 -14.50 -11.03
CA THR A 110 0.90 -14.05 -11.23
C THR A 110 1.37 -14.31 -12.65
N THR A 111 2.22 -13.42 -13.15
CA THR A 111 3.15 -13.65 -14.25
C THR A 111 4.56 -13.80 -13.69
N ASP A 112 5.59 -13.84 -14.54
CA ASP A 112 6.98 -13.98 -14.10
C ASP A 112 7.45 -12.78 -13.25
N SER A 113 6.94 -11.58 -13.51
CA SER A 113 7.36 -10.34 -12.84
C SER A 113 6.23 -9.55 -12.17
N ARG A 114 4.99 -10.09 -12.12
CA ARG A 114 3.83 -9.36 -11.58
C ARG A 114 2.91 -10.28 -10.80
N ILE A 115 2.36 -9.79 -9.69
CA ILE A 115 1.23 -10.38 -8.98
C ILE A 115 0.02 -9.45 -9.14
N ASP A 116 -1.10 -10.02 -9.56
CA ASP A 116 -2.37 -9.33 -9.79
C ASP A 116 -3.40 -9.79 -8.78
N ILE A 117 -3.95 -8.85 -8.02
CA ILE A 117 -5.01 -9.09 -7.04
C ILE A 117 -6.24 -8.30 -7.46
N ALA A 118 -7.38 -8.98 -7.55
CA ALA A 118 -8.65 -8.38 -7.91
C ALA A 118 -9.72 -8.76 -6.89
N LEU A 119 -10.40 -7.79 -6.29
CA LEU A 119 -11.61 -8.02 -5.50
C LEU A 119 -12.75 -8.42 -6.44
N MET A 120 -13.33 -9.60 -6.26
CA MET A 120 -14.37 -10.17 -7.13
C MET A 120 -15.75 -10.23 -6.47
N GLU A 121 -15.82 -10.47 -5.16
CA GLU A 121 -17.09 -10.50 -4.41
C GLU A 121 -16.91 -9.87 -3.04
N HIS A 122 -17.92 -9.13 -2.58
CA HIS A 122 -17.92 -8.43 -1.30
C HIS A 122 -19.29 -8.59 -0.59
N PRO A 123 -19.33 -8.65 0.75
CA PRO A 123 -20.54 -8.99 1.52
C PRO A 123 -21.40 -7.79 1.93
N ILE A 124 -20.96 -6.57 1.65
CA ILE A 124 -21.63 -5.31 1.97
C ILE A 124 -21.64 -4.41 0.74
N GLU A 125 -22.52 -3.41 0.67
CA GLU A 125 -22.62 -2.51 -0.47
C GLU A 125 -21.27 -1.84 -0.80
N PHE A 126 -20.87 -1.85 -2.08
CA PHE A 126 -19.55 -1.39 -2.52
C PHE A 126 -19.38 0.12 -2.41
N THR A 127 -20.39 0.85 -2.85
CA THR A 127 -20.49 2.30 -2.87
C THR A 127 -21.96 2.66 -2.76
N ASN A 128 -22.27 3.88 -2.38
CA ASN A 128 -23.63 4.40 -2.43
C ASN A 128 -23.62 5.86 -2.88
N ARG A 129 -24.82 6.40 -3.15
CA ARG A 129 -24.97 7.79 -3.58
C ARG A 129 -24.31 8.77 -2.61
N GLU A 130 -24.46 8.57 -1.30
CA GLU A 130 -23.92 9.51 -0.31
C GLU A 130 -22.39 9.59 -0.38
N LEU A 131 -21.72 8.44 -0.47
CA LEU A 131 -20.27 8.35 -0.63
C LEU A 131 -19.80 9.01 -1.94
N VAL A 132 -20.48 8.73 -3.06
CA VAL A 132 -20.13 9.34 -4.35
C VAL A 132 -20.39 10.84 -4.36
N GLU A 133 -21.49 11.32 -3.77
CA GLU A 133 -21.75 12.75 -3.62
C GLU A 133 -20.70 13.44 -2.76
N GLY A 134 -20.27 12.79 -1.66
CA GLY A 134 -19.16 13.23 -0.82
C GLY A 134 -17.86 13.35 -1.60
N TYR A 135 -17.52 12.32 -2.38
CA TYR A 135 -16.38 12.33 -3.29
C TYR A 135 -16.45 13.48 -4.30
N VAL A 136 -17.57 13.61 -5.01
CA VAL A 136 -17.77 14.67 -6.02
C VAL A 136 -17.64 16.07 -5.40
N LYS A 137 -18.01 16.25 -4.13
CA LYS A 137 -17.80 17.50 -3.38
C LYS A 137 -16.33 17.71 -2.99
N SER A 138 -15.60 16.65 -2.68
CA SER A 138 -14.18 16.72 -2.29
C SER A 138 -13.22 16.92 -3.46
N LEU A 139 -13.67 16.66 -4.69
CA LEU A 139 -12.86 16.85 -5.90
C LEU A 139 -12.44 18.32 -6.09
N SER A 140 -11.23 18.52 -6.63
CA SER A 140 -10.75 19.86 -7.00
C SER A 140 -11.66 20.50 -8.07
N PRO A 141 -11.79 21.83 -8.15
CA PRO A 141 -12.54 22.50 -9.22
C PRO A 141 -12.13 22.06 -10.63
N ASP A 142 -10.84 21.76 -10.82
CA ASP A 142 -10.24 21.40 -12.10
C ASP A 142 -10.28 19.89 -12.41
N GLU A 143 -10.79 19.07 -11.50
CA GLU A 143 -10.89 17.63 -11.71
C GLU A 143 -11.75 17.31 -12.92
N ARG A 144 -11.28 16.40 -13.79
CA ARG A 144 -11.98 16.00 -15.01
C ARG A 144 -12.96 14.87 -14.74
N CYS A 145 -14.25 15.21 -14.70
CA CYS A 145 -15.35 14.29 -14.46
C CYS A 145 -15.95 13.82 -15.79
N PHE A 146 -16.18 12.52 -15.96
CA PHE A 146 -16.78 11.97 -17.17
C PHE A 146 -18.29 12.27 -17.22
N VAL A 147 -18.77 12.72 -18.38
CA VAL A 147 -20.17 13.06 -18.63
C VAL A 147 -20.69 12.16 -19.76
N PRO A 148 -21.42 11.07 -19.43
CA PRO A 148 -21.89 10.09 -20.40
C PRO A 148 -22.66 10.68 -21.58
N SER A 149 -23.53 11.66 -21.36
CA SER A 149 -24.33 12.28 -22.44
C SER A 149 -23.50 13.02 -23.48
N LEU A 150 -22.29 13.45 -23.12
CA LEU A 150 -21.35 14.11 -24.01
C LEU A 150 -20.27 13.16 -24.54
N ASN A 151 -20.16 11.96 -23.96
CA ASN A 151 -19.03 11.06 -24.17
C ASN A 151 -17.68 11.77 -24.01
N ASP A 152 -17.57 12.70 -23.06
CA ASP A 152 -16.39 13.51 -22.83
C ASP A 152 -16.23 13.84 -21.33
N LYS A 153 -15.10 14.43 -20.95
CA LYS A 153 -14.80 14.87 -19.59
C LYS A 153 -14.86 16.39 -19.49
N LEU A 154 -15.58 16.89 -18.49
CA LEU A 154 -15.61 18.32 -18.14
C LEU A 154 -14.93 18.56 -16.80
N ARG A 155 -14.42 19.77 -16.58
CA ARG A 155 -13.94 20.16 -15.24
C ARG A 155 -15.12 20.18 -14.28
N ARG A 156 -14.90 19.76 -13.03
CA ARG A 156 -15.94 19.73 -11.99
C ARG A 156 -16.65 21.07 -11.82
N CYS A 157 -15.91 22.18 -11.93
CA CYS A 157 -16.45 23.54 -11.84
C CYS A 157 -17.38 23.92 -13.01
N GLN A 158 -17.33 23.21 -14.13
CA GLN A 158 -18.12 23.46 -15.34
C GLN A 158 -19.38 22.58 -15.42
N LEU A 159 -19.53 21.60 -14.52
CA LEU A 159 -20.66 20.69 -14.54
C LEU A 159 -21.96 21.40 -14.16
N THR A 160 -22.97 21.29 -15.02
CA THR A 160 -24.36 21.58 -14.66
C THR A 160 -24.88 20.59 -13.62
N LYS A 161 -26.01 20.89 -12.97
CA LYS A 161 -26.66 19.97 -12.02
C LYS A 161 -26.96 18.61 -12.66
N LYS A 162 -27.45 18.60 -13.91
CA LYS A 162 -27.74 17.37 -14.65
C LYS A 162 -26.47 16.56 -14.95
N GLN A 163 -25.40 17.21 -15.43
CA GLN A 163 -24.15 16.50 -15.73
C GLN A 163 -23.45 15.97 -14.48
N ARG A 164 -23.58 16.67 -13.35
CA ARG A 164 -23.12 16.17 -12.04
C ARG A 164 -23.85 14.89 -11.66
N GLU A 165 -25.17 14.86 -11.87
CA GLU A 165 -26.00 13.69 -11.62
C GLU A 165 -25.60 12.52 -12.52
N GLU A 166 -25.38 12.76 -13.81
CA GLU A 166 -24.86 11.75 -14.73
C GLU A 166 -23.50 11.20 -14.30
N PHE A 167 -22.60 12.06 -13.80
CA PHE A 167 -21.30 11.62 -13.30
C PHE A 167 -21.42 10.76 -12.03
N ILE A 168 -22.32 11.12 -11.10
CA ILE A 168 -22.59 10.33 -9.89
C ILE A 168 -23.08 8.94 -10.28
N GLU A 169 -24.11 8.87 -11.12
CA GLU A 169 -24.71 7.60 -11.54
C GLU A 169 -23.70 6.74 -12.31
N TRP A 170 -22.96 7.34 -13.23
CA TRP A 170 -21.88 6.63 -13.94
C TRP A 170 -20.83 6.08 -12.98
N THR A 171 -20.44 6.85 -11.96
CA THR A 171 -19.47 6.41 -10.95
C THR A 171 -20.01 5.22 -10.16
N ILE A 172 -21.27 5.27 -9.71
CA ILE A 172 -21.92 4.15 -9.01
C ILE A 172 -21.88 2.89 -9.89
N GLN A 173 -22.30 3.01 -11.15
CA GLN A 173 -22.39 1.89 -12.09
C GLN A 173 -21.03 1.28 -12.46
N THR A 174 -19.97 2.09 -12.51
CA THR A 174 -18.63 1.65 -12.94
C THR A 174 -17.68 1.35 -11.78
N SER A 175 -18.01 1.75 -10.55
CA SER A 175 -17.17 1.58 -9.35
C SER A 175 -16.75 0.13 -9.07
N GLY A 176 -17.60 -0.84 -9.42
CA GLY A 176 -17.27 -2.27 -9.33
C GLY A 176 -16.21 -2.74 -10.32
N ARG A 177 -15.72 -1.87 -11.21
CA ARG A 177 -14.66 -2.12 -12.20
C ARG A 177 -13.70 -0.94 -12.20
N CYS A 178 -12.75 -0.93 -11.29
CA CYS A 178 -11.70 0.08 -11.26
C CYS A 178 -10.33 -0.51 -10.96
N GLU A 179 -9.31 -0.01 -11.66
CA GLU A 179 -7.92 -0.24 -11.26
C GLU A 179 -7.60 0.71 -10.11
N LEU A 180 -7.12 0.15 -8.99
CA LEU A 180 -6.64 0.95 -7.87
C LEU A 180 -5.16 1.22 -8.14
N GLY A 181 -4.88 2.25 -8.94
CA GLY A 181 -3.51 2.66 -9.21
C GLY A 181 -2.74 2.94 -7.91
N PHE A 182 -1.42 2.75 -7.94
CA PHE A 182 -0.53 2.95 -6.78
C PHE A 182 -0.77 4.30 -6.08
N GLY A 183 -1.06 5.36 -6.85
CA GLY A 183 -1.40 6.69 -6.33
C GLY A 183 -2.76 6.81 -5.64
N ALA A 184 -3.75 5.95 -5.93
CA ALA A 184 -5.05 5.92 -5.24
C ALA A 184 -4.95 5.20 -3.88
N LEU A 185 -4.13 4.16 -3.81
CA LEU A 185 -3.84 3.42 -2.57
C LEU A 185 -2.95 4.24 -1.61
N HIS A 186 -2.03 5.06 -2.14
CA HIS A 186 -1.06 5.80 -1.34
C HIS A 186 -1.50 7.23 -0.94
N LYS A 187 -2.49 7.82 -1.62
CA LYS A 187 -3.02 9.16 -1.28
C LYS A 187 -4.12 9.16 -0.22
N GLY A 188 -4.51 7.98 0.27
CA GLY A 188 -5.49 7.82 1.34
C GLY A 188 -6.93 8.06 0.86
N LEU A 189 -7.72 6.97 0.91
CA LEU A 189 -9.13 6.89 0.53
C LEU A 189 -9.41 7.00 -0.98
N CYS A 190 -10.05 5.97 -1.55
CA CYS A 190 -11.03 6.19 -2.61
C CYS A 190 -12.36 6.54 -1.91
N PRO A 191 -12.73 7.83 -1.79
CA PRO A 191 -13.81 8.27 -0.90
C PRO A 191 -15.21 7.83 -1.32
N TYR A 192 -15.35 7.25 -2.51
CA TYR A 192 -16.59 6.62 -2.95
C TYR A 192 -16.68 5.13 -2.58
N ILE A 193 -15.58 4.48 -2.17
CA ILE A 193 -15.62 3.07 -1.74
C ILE A 193 -16.08 3.01 -0.29
N ASN A 194 -16.93 2.02 0.03
CA ASN A 194 -17.33 1.72 1.39
C ASN A 194 -16.09 1.58 2.29
N PRO A 195 -15.96 2.36 3.38
CA PRO A 195 -14.76 2.37 4.21
C PRO A 195 -14.37 0.97 4.73
N VAL A 196 -15.35 0.12 5.06
CA VAL A 196 -15.07 -1.25 5.53
C VAL A 196 -14.44 -2.08 4.42
N ILE A 197 -14.93 -2.00 3.18
CA ILE A 197 -14.31 -2.67 2.03
C ILE A 197 -12.91 -2.12 1.77
N TRP A 198 -12.74 -0.79 1.87
CA TRP A 198 -11.44 -0.16 1.71
C TRP A 198 -10.40 -0.72 2.68
N THR A 199 -10.75 -0.87 3.97
CA THR A 199 -9.83 -1.48 4.96
C THR A 199 -9.41 -2.91 4.59
N VAL A 200 -10.31 -3.68 3.98
CA VAL A 200 -10.01 -5.05 3.52
C VAL A 200 -9.06 -5.01 2.32
N ILE A 201 -9.29 -4.12 1.36
CA ILE A 201 -8.40 -3.93 0.20
C ILE A 201 -7.00 -3.50 0.66
N GLU A 202 -6.90 -2.53 1.57
CA GLU A 202 -5.64 -2.07 2.13
C GLU A 202 -4.90 -3.19 2.87
N ASP A 203 -5.60 -3.97 3.68
CA ASP A 203 -5.00 -5.10 4.39
C ASP A 203 -4.40 -6.13 3.42
N VAL A 204 -5.15 -6.54 2.39
CA VAL A 204 -4.66 -7.50 1.38
C VAL A 204 -3.51 -6.92 0.57
N PHE A 205 -3.58 -5.65 0.20
CA PHE A 205 -2.50 -4.95 -0.52
C PHE A 205 -1.22 -4.93 0.31
N ASN A 206 -1.29 -4.49 1.57
CA ASN A 206 -0.15 -4.39 2.47
C ASN A 206 0.44 -5.78 2.78
N PHE A 207 -0.41 -6.79 2.99
CA PHE A 207 0.02 -8.17 3.17
C PHE A 207 0.80 -8.68 1.96
N ALA A 208 0.26 -8.51 0.75
CA ALA A 208 0.93 -8.92 -0.48
C ALA A 208 2.26 -8.17 -0.68
N ASN A 209 2.24 -6.85 -0.51
CA ASN A 209 3.42 -6.00 -0.69
C ASN A 209 4.55 -6.32 0.32
N SER A 210 4.21 -6.91 1.48
CA SER A 210 5.21 -7.35 2.46
C SER A 210 6.16 -8.46 1.97
N TYR A 211 5.83 -9.14 0.87
CA TYR A 211 6.68 -10.16 0.20
C TYR A 211 7.53 -9.59 -0.93
N ASN A 212 7.36 -8.31 -1.29
CA ASN A 212 8.22 -7.63 -2.25
C ASN A 212 9.59 -7.34 -1.62
N PHE A 213 10.61 -7.00 -2.43
CA PHE A 213 11.95 -6.71 -1.91
C PHE A 213 11.90 -5.69 -0.76
N ASP A 214 12.75 -5.92 0.23
CA ASP A 214 13.01 -5.01 1.33
C ASP A 214 13.84 -3.82 0.82
N TYR A 215 13.30 -2.60 0.88
CA TYR A 215 13.99 -1.36 0.50
C TYR A 215 15.05 -0.92 1.53
N SER A 216 15.77 -1.87 2.15
CA SER A 216 16.82 -1.57 3.13
C SER A 216 18.25 -1.60 2.58
N ASP A 217 18.45 -1.91 1.28
CA ASP A 217 19.72 -1.67 0.59
C ASP A 217 19.56 -0.63 -0.51
N VAL A 218 19.98 0.59 -0.17
CA VAL A 218 19.74 1.81 -0.92
C VAL A 218 20.68 1.95 -2.12
N MET A 219 21.67 1.07 -2.29
CA MET A 219 22.82 1.34 -3.15
C MET A 219 22.70 0.86 -4.60
N SER A 220 21.72 0.05 -4.99
CA SER A 220 21.76 -0.52 -6.34
C SER A 220 20.45 -0.80 -7.09
N ASP A 221 19.25 -0.71 -6.50
CA ASP A 221 18.13 -1.43 -7.14
C ASP A 221 16.75 -0.76 -7.19
N TYR A 222 16.71 0.48 -7.69
CA TYR A 222 15.46 1.22 -7.92
C TYR A 222 14.55 0.66 -9.04
N PHE A 223 14.92 -0.44 -9.70
CA PHE A 223 14.10 -1.09 -10.74
C PHE A 223 13.87 -2.59 -10.55
N ASN A 224 14.35 -3.19 -9.46
CA ASN A 224 14.13 -4.61 -9.19
C ASN A 224 13.14 -4.75 -8.04
N THR A 225 11.87 -4.88 -8.42
CA THR A 225 10.86 -5.46 -7.53
C THR A 225 10.88 -6.96 -7.73
N ASN A 226 10.62 -7.74 -6.68
CA ASN A 226 10.52 -9.21 -6.83
C ASN A 226 9.32 -9.50 -7.74
N PHE A 227 8.31 -8.65 -7.62
CA PHE A 227 7.19 -8.52 -8.53
C PHE A 227 6.60 -7.12 -8.48
N TYR A 228 6.02 -6.68 -9.59
CA TYR A 228 5.04 -5.60 -9.61
C TYR A 228 3.73 -6.07 -8.99
N LEU A 229 3.10 -5.26 -8.14
CA LEU A 229 1.82 -5.58 -7.54
C LEU A 229 0.71 -4.75 -8.20
N SER A 230 -0.31 -5.41 -8.75
CA SER A 230 -1.56 -4.78 -9.17
C SER A 230 -2.68 -5.08 -8.17
N MET A 231 -3.47 -4.07 -7.84
CA MET A 231 -4.70 -4.22 -7.05
C MET A 231 -5.87 -3.59 -7.81
N GLU A 232 -6.92 -4.38 -8.00
CA GLU A 232 -8.07 -4.02 -8.83
C GLU A 232 -9.39 -4.38 -8.11
N VAL A 233 -10.46 -3.68 -8.49
CA VAL A 233 -11.83 -4.06 -8.16
C VAL A 233 -12.49 -4.56 -9.44
N GLY A 234 -12.97 -5.80 -9.41
CA GLY A 234 -13.32 -6.55 -10.61
C GLY A 234 -12.09 -7.04 -11.37
N LYS A 235 -12.31 -7.82 -12.44
CA LYS A 235 -11.24 -8.32 -13.30
C LYS A 235 -11.71 -8.38 -14.75
N SER A 236 -10.94 -7.75 -15.65
CA SER A 236 -11.31 -7.68 -17.08
C SER A 236 -12.72 -7.10 -17.25
N GLU A 237 -13.61 -7.77 -17.99
CA GLU A 237 -15.01 -7.37 -18.19
C GLU A 237 -15.95 -7.77 -17.03
N LYS A 238 -15.42 -8.30 -15.91
CA LYS A 238 -16.23 -8.81 -14.79
C LYS A 238 -16.12 -7.87 -13.58
N PRO A 239 -17.13 -7.02 -13.31
CA PRO A 239 -17.12 -6.19 -12.11
C PRO A 239 -17.22 -7.04 -10.84
N ALA A 240 -16.71 -6.51 -9.73
CA ALA A 240 -16.92 -7.07 -8.41
C ALA A 240 -18.42 -7.11 -8.09
N LYS A 241 -18.87 -8.19 -7.46
CA LYS A 241 -20.29 -8.44 -7.18
C LYS A 241 -20.58 -8.37 -5.69
N PHE A 242 -21.68 -7.71 -5.36
CA PHE A 242 -22.28 -7.85 -4.05
C PHE A 242 -22.83 -9.27 -3.89
N VAL A 243 -22.35 -10.00 -2.89
CA VAL A 243 -22.81 -11.35 -2.56
C VAL A 243 -22.94 -11.43 -1.05
N GLU A 244 -24.18 -11.46 -0.57
CA GLU A 244 -24.46 -11.60 0.85
C GLU A 244 -23.89 -12.95 1.35
N ARG A 245 -22.90 -12.87 2.24
CA ARG A 245 -22.21 -14.02 2.81
C ARG A 245 -22.13 -13.85 4.32
N THR A 246 -22.78 -14.73 5.05
CA THR A 246 -22.52 -14.92 6.48
C THR A 246 -21.33 -15.86 6.63
N ALA A 247 -20.33 -15.47 7.44
CA ALA A 247 -19.20 -16.35 7.74
C ALA A 247 -19.71 -17.66 8.36
N ARG A 248 -19.51 -18.78 7.66
CA ARG A 248 -19.74 -20.10 8.24
C ARG A 248 -18.50 -20.45 9.06
N ILE A 249 -18.65 -20.54 10.38
CA ILE A 249 -17.63 -21.13 11.24
C ILE A 249 -17.50 -22.60 10.79
N ALA A 250 -16.44 -22.93 10.07
CA ALA A 250 -16.14 -24.32 9.77
C ALA A 250 -15.79 -25.02 11.09
N PRO A 251 -16.33 -26.21 11.38
CA PRO A 251 -15.88 -26.98 12.52
C PRO A 251 -14.38 -27.24 12.36
N THR A 252 -13.62 -26.90 13.39
CA THR A 252 -12.18 -27.08 13.49
C THR A 252 -11.84 -28.49 13.04
N LYS A 253 -11.16 -28.66 11.90
CA LYS A 253 -10.53 -29.93 11.59
C LYS A 253 -9.46 -30.14 12.65
N GLU A 254 -9.67 -31.11 13.52
CA GLU A 254 -8.66 -31.58 14.48
C GLU A 254 -7.33 -31.72 13.76
N ALA A 255 -6.33 -31.00 14.27
CA ALA A 255 -4.96 -31.10 13.81
C ALA A 255 -4.51 -32.55 14.00
N LYS A 256 -4.42 -33.31 12.90
CA LYS A 256 -3.71 -34.61 12.92
C LYS A 256 -2.27 -34.32 13.33
N GLY A 257 -1.90 -34.83 14.51
CA GLY A 257 -0.68 -34.52 15.21
C GLY A 257 0.57 -34.66 14.35
N ALA A 258 1.31 -33.55 14.21
CA ALA A 258 2.70 -33.59 13.82
C ALA A 258 3.50 -34.17 15.00
N LYS A 259 4.05 -35.37 14.80
CA LYS A 259 5.02 -35.99 15.72
C LYS A 259 6.17 -35.01 15.94
N ARG A 260 6.40 -34.64 17.21
CA ARG A 260 7.64 -33.98 17.64
C ARG A 260 8.80 -34.92 17.34
N LEU A 261 9.75 -34.45 16.53
CA LEU A 261 11.11 -34.98 16.51
C LEU A 261 11.83 -34.34 17.70
N THR A 262 12.05 -35.12 18.75
CA THR A 262 13.07 -34.83 19.76
C THR A 262 14.30 -35.65 19.44
N ALA A 263 15.48 -35.05 19.63
CA ALA A 263 16.75 -35.76 19.76
C ALA A 263 16.68 -36.77 20.93
#